data_AF-J9F267-F1
#
_entry.id   AF-J9F267-F1
#
_cell.length_a   1.000
_cell.length_b   1.000
_cell.length_c   1.000
_cell.angle_alpha   90.00
_cell.angle_beta   90.00
_cell.angle_gamma   90.00
#
_symmetry.space_group_name_H-M   'P 1'
#
loop_
_entity.id
_entity.type
_entity.pdbx_description
1 polymer ?
#
loop_
_entity_poly.entity_id
_entity_poly.type
_entity_poly.pdbx_seq_one_letter_code
_entity_poly.pdbx_strand_id
1 'polypeptide(L)'
;SLYQPVENIASWARFWCVLWDGQLRFWRYPEDESTKIPVVSIDLRTCACSKIKPIPVERCPYPNSMQIDVWLPSNCAQKPDRIRILMAADRKDEMHSWLNAMNISLRNLTLWSCPS
;
A
#
# COMPACT_ATOMS: atom_id res chain seq x y z
N SER A 1 9.26 4.41 -0.97
CA SER A 1 9.68 3.26 -1.79
C SER A 1 8.66 2.15 -1.75
N LEU A 2 8.52 1.39 -2.83
CA LEU A 2 7.70 0.19 -2.96
C LEU A 2 8.62 -1.01 -3.25
N TYR A 3 8.36 -2.15 -2.62
CA TYR A 3 9.09 -3.39 -2.90
C TYR A 3 8.46 -4.11 -4.08
N GLN A 4 9.26 -4.41 -5.10
CA GLN A 4 8.79 -5.07 -6.32
C GLN A 4 9.70 -6.25 -6.68
N PRO A 5 9.13 -7.43 -7.03
CA PRO A 5 9.90 -8.50 -7.65
C PRO A 5 10.28 -8.09 -9.08
N VAL A 6 11.57 -8.06 -9.39
CA VAL A 6 12.10 -7.76 -10.74
C VAL A 6 12.96 -8.94 -11.18
N GLU A 7 12.51 -9.72 -12.18
CA GLU A 7 13.33 -10.76 -12.83
C GLU A 7 14.09 -11.68 -11.85
N ASN A 8 13.39 -12.26 -10.85
CA ASN A 8 13.93 -13.07 -9.75
C ASN A 8 14.76 -12.34 -8.68
N ILE A 9 14.91 -11.03 -8.76
CA ILE A 9 15.56 -10.18 -7.76
C ILE A 9 14.53 -9.17 -7.25
N ALA A 10 14.13 -9.31 -5.99
CA ALA A 10 13.17 -8.39 -5.40
C ALA A 10 13.88 -7.18 -4.79
N SER A 11 13.50 -5.97 -5.23
CA SER A 11 14.21 -4.71 -4.95
C SER A 11 13.26 -3.60 -4.51
N TRP A 12 13.82 -2.58 -3.85
CA TRP A 12 13.10 -1.38 -3.45
C TRP A 12 13.23 -0.30 -4.51
N ALA A 13 12.10 0.18 -5.02
CA ALA A 13 12.05 1.29 -5.98
C ALA A 13 11.39 2.52 -5.34
N ARG A 14 11.93 3.71 -5.61
CA ARG A 14 11.36 4.97 -5.15
C ARG A 14 10.23 5.40 -6.09
N PHE A 15 9.14 5.87 -5.50
CA PHE A 15 7.97 6.37 -6.21
C PHE A 15 7.47 7.65 -5.54
N TRP A 16 6.86 8.51 -6.35
CA TRP A 16 5.91 9.51 -5.87
C TRP A 16 4.61 8.81 -5.49
N CYS A 17 4.11 9.03 -4.28
CA CYS A 17 2.91 8.36 -3.78
C CYS A 17 1.90 9.38 -3.26
N VAL A 18 0.64 9.21 -3.64
CA VAL A 18 -0.48 10.00 -3.15
C VAL A 18 -1.56 9.09 -2.60
N LEU A 19 -2.08 9.43 -1.42
CA LEU A 19 -3.32 8.86 -0.89
C LEU A 19 -4.48 9.77 -1.26
N TRP A 20 -5.37 9.28 -2.12
CA TRP A 20 -6.56 10.01 -2.53
C TRP A 20 -7.73 9.06 -2.72
N ASP A 21 -8.89 9.45 -2.20
CA ASP A 21 -10.15 8.67 -2.30
C ASP A 21 -9.99 7.19 -1.90
N GLY A 22 -9.28 6.94 -0.80
CA GLY A 22 -9.05 5.58 -0.32
C GLY A 22 -8.09 4.75 -1.18
N GLN A 23 -7.38 5.36 -2.13
CA GLN A 23 -6.40 4.68 -2.98
C GLN A 23 -5.00 5.25 -2.76
N LEU A 24 -4.01 4.36 -2.67
CA LEU A 24 -2.60 4.72 -2.81
C LEU A 24 -2.23 4.62 -4.28
N ARG A 25 -1.80 5.73 -4.87
CA ARG A 25 -1.39 5.81 -6.27
C ARG A 25 0.07 6.17 -6.36
N PHE A 26 0.80 5.47 -7.22
CA PHE A 26 2.24 5.59 -7.34
C PHE A 26 2.65 5.98 -8.76
N TRP A 27 3.48 7.01 -8.88
CA TRP A 27 4.12 7.43 -10.11
C TRP A 27 5.63 7.41 -9.94
N ARG A 28 6.37 7.38 -11.06
CA ARG A 28 7.84 7.45 -10.99
C ARG A 28 8.29 8.81 -10.46
N TYR A 29 7.62 9.87 -10.89
CA TYR A 29 7.96 11.25 -10.55
C TYR A 29 6.73 12.08 -10.16
N PRO A 30 6.88 13.13 -9.35
CA PRO A 30 5.76 13.99 -8.95
C PRO A 30 5.01 14.65 -10.12
N GLU A 31 5.73 15.11 -11.14
CA GLU A 31 5.17 15.76 -12.33
C GLU A 31 4.27 14.84 -13.17
N ASP A 32 4.40 13.52 -13.00
CA ASP A 32 3.58 12.54 -13.70
C ASP A 32 2.15 12.46 -13.13
N GLU A 33 1.91 12.94 -11.90
CA GLU A 33 0.60 12.83 -11.24
C GLU A 33 -0.53 13.48 -12.05
N SER A 34 -0.26 14.63 -12.65
CA SER A 34 -1.26 15.41 -13.40
C SER A 34 -1.36 15.02 -14.87
N THR A 35 -0.39 14.28 -15.40
CA THR A 35 -0.23 14.03 -16.84
C THR A 35 -0.32 12.56 -17.22
N LYS A 36 -0.08 11.64 -16.29
CA LYS A 36 -0.01 10.20 -16.55
C LYS A 36 -0.85 9.41 -15.57
N ILE A 37 -1.25 8.21 -15.98
CA ILE A 37 -1.84 7.23 -15.08
C ILE A 37 -0.78 6.72 -14.09
N PRO A 38 -1.18 6.37 -12.85
CA PRO A 38 -0.26 5.78 -11.89
C PRO A 38 0.26 4.43 -12.37
N VAL A 39 1.53 4.15 -12.08
CA VAL A 39 2.20 2.88 -12.36
C VAL A 39 1.66 1.77 -11.48
N VAL A 40 1.34 2.09 -10.22
CA VAL A 40 0.72 1.17 -9.27
C VAL A 40 -0.44 1.88 -8.59
N SER A 41 -1.56 1.19 -8.43
CA SER A 41 -2.70 1.65 -7.63
C SER A 41 -3.12 0.56 -6.66
N ILE A 42 -3.30 0.93 -5.39
CA ILE A 42 -3.72 0.04 -4.32
C ILE A 42 -5.00 0.62 -3.73
N ASP A 43 -6.09 -0.12 -3.83
CA ASP A 43 -7.37 0.25 -3.24
C ASP A 43 -7.44 -0.21 -1.78
N LEU A 44 -7.55 0.72 -0.83
CA LEU A 44 -7.63 0.34 0.58
C LEU A 44 -8.93 -0.41 0.92
N ARG A 45 -9.97 -0.34 0.07
CA ARG A 45 -11.19 -1.15 0.22
C ARG A 45 -10.92 -2.65 0.08
N THR A 46 -9.86 -3.02 -0.62
CA THR A 46 -9.46 -4.43 -0.76
C THR A 46 -8.45 -4.85 0.32
N CYS A 47 -8.17 -4.04 1.35
CA CYS A 47 -7.25 -4.48 2.41
C CYS A 47 -7.79 -5.74 3.10
N ALA A 48 -6.94 -6.76 3.17
CA ALA A 48 -7.14 -7.97 3.98
C ALA A 48 -6.75 -7.73 5.45
N CYS A 49 -6.78 -6.48 5.90
CA CYS A 49 -6.26 -6.01 7.17
C CYS A 49 -7.23 -5.01 7.81
N SER A 50 -7.36 -5.04 9.15
CA SER A 50 -8.08 -4.00 9.90
C SER A 50 -7.20 -2.82 10.31
N LYS A 51 -5.88 -2.97 10.19
CA LYS A 51 -4.89 -1.95 10.52
C LYS A 51 -3.59 -2.18 9.75
N ILE A 52 -3.09 -1.13 9.12
CA ILE A 52 -1.80 -1.06 8.46
C ILE A 52 -0.73 -0.80 9.52
N LYS A 53 0.37 -1.57 9.49
CA LYS A 53 1.37 -1.62 10.55
C LYS A 53 2.79 -1.42 10.01
N PRO A 54 3.71 -0.88 10.83
CA PRO A 54 5.13 -0.94 10.52
C PRO A 54 5.62 -2.39 10.51
N ILE A 55 6.69 -2.65 9.79
CA ILE A 55 7.39 -3.93 9.77
C ILE A 55 8.56 -3.85 10.74
N PRO A 56 8.70 -4.82 11.67
CA PRO A 56 9.88 -4.93 12.51
C PRO A 56 11.15 -5.14 11.67
N VAL A 57 12.27 -4.56 12.11
CA VAL A 57 13.55 -4.61 11.37
C VAL A 57 14.05 -6.04 11.16
N GLU A 58 13.71 -6.95 12.06
CA GLU A 58 14.05 -8.37 12.01
C GLU A 58 13.36 -9.09 10.83
N ARG A 59 12.22 -8.55 10.37
CA ARG A 59 11.46 -9.08 9.23
C ARG A 59 11.74 -8.33 7.94
N CYS A 60 12.13 -7.06 8.03
CA CYS A 60 12.52 -6.26 6.89
C CYS A 60 13.61 -5.27 7.31
N PRO A 61 14.88 -5.48 6.89
CA PRO A 61 15.99 -4.62 7.29
C PRO A 61 15.90 -3.21 6.66
N TYR A 62 15.02 -2.99 5.68
CA TYR A 62 14.82 -1.68 5.10
C TYR A 62 14.10 -0.77 6.12
N PRO A 63 14.68 0.38 6.49
CA PRO A 63 14.16 1.21 7.56
C PRO A 63 12.78 1.78 7.21
N ASN A 64 12.01 2.10 8.25
CA ASN A 64 10.71 2.77 8.11
C ASN A 64 9.71 2.00 7.22
N SER A 65 9.83 0.68 7.18
CA SER A 65 8.98 -0.18 6.36
C SER A 65 7.60 -0.38 6.97
N MET A 66 6.60 -0.48 6.10
CA MET A 66 5.19 -0.69 6.37
C MET A 66 4.68 -1.79 5.44
N GLN A 67 3.67 -2.54 5.88
CA GLN A 67 3.04 -3.58 5.05
C GLN A 67 1.54 -3.40 4.95
N ILE A 68 1.00 -3.74 3.78
CA ILE A 68 -0.43 -3.86 3.50
C ILE A 68 -0.65 -5.23 2.86
N ASP A 69 -1.59 -6.00 3.38
CA ASP A 69 -2.07 -7.22 2.72
C ASP A 69 -3.36 -6.87 1.99
N VAL A 70 -3.47 -7.12 0.68
CA VAL A 70 -4.68 -6.85 -0.12
C VAL A 70 -5.22 -8.12 -0.74
N TRP A 71 -6.55 -8.23 -0.80
CA TRP A 71 -7.22 -9.31 -1.51
C TRP A 71 -7.05 -9.12 -3.02
N LEU A 72 -6.66 -10.20 -3.69
CA LEU A 72 -6.72 -10.25 -5.15
C LEU A 72 -8.18 -10.47 -5.58
N PRO A 73 -8.62 -9.87 -6.69
CA PRO A 73 -9.89 -10.24 -7.31
C PRO A 73 -9.88 -11.74 -7.60
N SER A 74 -10.71 -12.51 -6.91
CA SER A 74 -10.81 -13.94 -7.18
C SER A 74 -11.76 -14.15 -8.35
N ASN A 75 -11.24 -14.66 -9.46
CA ASN A 75 -12.06 -14.96 -10.64
C ASN A 75 -12.80 -16.30 -10.52
N CYS A 76 -12.54 -17.08 -9.45
CA CYS A 76 -13.03 -18.45 -9.27
C CYS A 76 -13.36 -18.76 -7.79
N ALA A 77 -14.16 -19.80 -7.55
CA ALA A 77 -14.59 -20.31 -6.24
C ALA A 77 -13.47 -20.88 -5.32
N GLN A 78 -12.21 -20.53 -5.58
CA GLN A 78 -11.08 -20.87 -4.74
C GLN A 78 -10.95 -19.87 -3.58
N LYS A 79 -10.25 -20.27 -2.51
CA LYS A 79 -10.00 -19.39 -1.34
C LYS A 79 -9.44 -18.05 -1.83
N PRO A 80 -9.93 -16.92 -1.30
CA PRO A 80 -9.45 -15.60 -1.72
C PRO A 80 -7.94 -15.54 -1.49
N ASP A 81 -7.20 -15.24 -2.56
CA ASP A 81 -5.76 -15.08 -2.49
C ASP A 81 -5.41 -13.64 -2.08
N ARG A 82 -4.29 -13.47 -1.40
CA ARG A 82 -3.84 -12.17 -0.91
C ARG A 82 -2.39 -11.93 -1.27
N ILE A 83 -2.10 -10.71 -1.67
CA ILE A 83 -0.72 -10.26 -1.87
C ILE A 83 -0.31 -9.34 -0.73
N ARG A 84 0.96 -9.45 -0.34
CA ARG A 84 1.59 -8.52 0.60
C ARG A 84 2.39 -7.48 -0.16
N ILE A 85 2.10 -6.22 0.13
CA ILE A 85 2.78 -5.06 -0.43
C ILE A 85 3.63 -4.43 0.68
N LEU A 86 4.91 -4.24 0.40
CA LEU A 86 5.84 -3.57 1.32
C LEU A 86 6.15 -2.16 0.79
N MET A 87 6.08 -1.19 1.69
CA MET A 87 6.39 0.21 1.40
C MET A 87 7.33 0.72 2.48
N ALA A 88 8.10 1.76 2.16
CA ALA A 88 8.95 2.41 3.14
C ALA A 88 8.99 3.92 2.90
N ALA A 89 8.99 4.68 3.99
CA ALA A 89 9.20 6.13 3.94
C ALA A 89 10.68 6.46 4.17
N ASP A 90 11.11 7.65 3.77
CA ASP A 90 12.51 8.04 3.96
C ASP A 90 12.80 8.32 5.43
N ARG A 91 11.81 8.89 6.12
CA ARG A 91 11.92 9.27 7.53
C ARG A 91 10.89 8.56 8.39
N LYS A 92 11.22 8.42 9.67
CA LYS A 92 10.35 7.76 10.66
C LYS A 92 9.05 8.53 10.91
N ASP A 93 9.12 9.86 10.96
CA ASP A 93 7.95 10.74 11.12
C ASP A 93 7.02 10.70 9.91
N GLU A 94 7.57 10.63 8.70
CA GLU A 94 6.79 10.39 7.48
C GLU A 94 6.10 9.03 7.51
N MET A 95 6.80 7.96 7.90
CA MET A 95 6.20 6.63 8.09
C MET A 95 5.01 6.69 9.06
N HIS A 96 5.16 7.36 10.20
CA HIS A 96 4.07 7.52 11.16
C HIS A 96 2.89 8.32 10.58
N SER A 97 3.17 9.38 9.82
CA SER A 97 2.15 10.19 9.15
C SER A 97 1.38 9.38 8.10
N TRP A 98 2.08 8.60 7.29
CA TRP A 98 1.51 7.66 6.32
C TRP A 98 0.65 6.60 7.01
N LEU A 99 1.16 5.95 8.07
CA LEU A 99 0.39 4.98 8.85
C LEU A 99 -0.90 5.60 9.40
N ASN A 100 -0.85 6.82 9.91
CA ASN A 100 -2.02 7.49 10.45
C ASN A 100 -3.05 7.78 9.34
N ALA A 101 -2.62 8.42 8.25
CA ALA A 101 -3.48 8.78 7.12
C ALA A 101 -4.16 7.54 6.49
N MET A 102 -3.38 6.49 6.22
CA MET A 102 -3.92 5.26 5.63
C MET A 102 -4.89 4.54 6.58
N ASN A 103 -4.60 4.49 7.89
CA ASN A 103 -5.50 3.84 8.85
C ASN A 103 -6.78 4.64 9.09
N ILE A 104 -6.74 5.97 9.06
CA ILE A 104 -7.94 6.82 9.09
C ILE A 104 -8.77 6.55 7.84
N SER A 105 -8.14 6.54 6.67
CA SER A 105 -8.83 6.25 5.41
C SER A 105 -9.47 4.86 5.42
N LEU A 106 -8.75 3.83 5.86
CA LEU A 106 -9.25 2.47 5.96
C LEU A 106 -10.49 2.39 6.87
N ARG A 107 -10.44 3.03 8.05
CA ARG A 107 -11.59 3.09 8.97
C ARG A 107 -12.79 3.77 8.32
N ASN A 108 -12.57 4.91 7.68
CA ASN A 108 -13.64 5.64 7.00
C ASN A 108 -14.32 4.75 5.95
N LEU A 109 -13.54 4.06 5.12
CA LEU A 109 -14.08 3.14 4.12
C LEU A 109 -14.93 2.02 4.74
N THR A 110 -14.49 1.45 5.88
CA THR A 110 -15.25 0.39 6.57
C THR A 110 -16.53 0.89 7.23
N LEU A 111 -16.62 2.16 7.65
CA LEU A 111 -17.82 2.73 8.28
C LEU A 111 -18.96 2.96 7.28
N TRP A 112 -18.64 3.21 6.01
CA TRP A 112 -19.62 3.42 4.93
C TRP A 112 -19.94 2.14 4.15
N SER A 113 -19.26 1.04 4.45
CA SER A 113 -19.56 -0.28 3.90
C SER A 113 -20.73 -0.87 4.71
N CYS A 114 -21.97 -0.52 4.39
CA CYS A 114 -23.13 -1.22 4.94
C CYS A 114 -22.98 -2.71 4.66
N PRO A 115 -23.04 -3.61 5.67
CA PRO A 115 -23.18 -5.03 5.41
C PRO A 115 -24.51 -5.20 4.67
N SER A 116 -24.43 -5.67 3.43
CA SER A 116 -25.58 -6.18 2.66
C SER A 116 -25.93 -7.58 3.14
#